data_AF-A0A9X8MT43-F1
#
_entry.id   AF-A0A9X8MT43-F1
#
_cell.length_a   1.000
_cell.length_b   1.000
_cell.length_c   1.000
_cell.angle_alpha   90.00
_cell.angle_beta   90.00
_cell.angle_gamma   90.00
#
_symmetry.space_group_name_H-M   'P 1'
#
loop_
_entity.id
_entity.type
_entity.pdbx_description
1 polymer ?
#
loop_
_entity_poly.entity_id
_entity_poly.type
_entity_poly.pdbx_seq_one_letter_code
_entity_poly.pdbx_strand_id
1 'polypeptide(L)' 'MKDTCPACLTRDIAPAESRRRGGRTVDGYQCPRCRHTWATVRDLTAYSELHARRAQRRNRRSAA' A
#
# COMPACT_ATOMS: atom_id res chain seq x y z
N MET A 1 2.50 3.41 -6.63
CA MET A 1 3.02 3.65 -5.27
C MET A 1 4.53 3.67 -5.36
N LYS A 2 5.20 4.62 -4.71
CA LYS A 2 6.66 4.62 -4.58
C LYS A 2 7.02 4.32 -3.13
N ASP A 3 8.18 3.72 -2.90
CA ASP A 3 8.64 3.34 -1.58
C ASP A 3 10.10 3.79 -1.34
N THR A 4 10.55 3.67 -0.08
CA THR A 4 11.91 3.97 0.34
C THR A 4 12.66 2.69 0.61
N CYS A 5 13.89 2.57 0.08
CA CYS A 5 14.73 1.41 0.33
C CYS A 5 15.06 1.31 1.84
N PRO A 6 14.76 0.17 2.49
CA PRO A 6 15.02 0.01 3.93
C PRO A 6 16.52 -0.08 4.25
N ALA A 7 17.37 -0.41 3.27
CA ALA A 7 18.81 -0.58 3.48
C ALA A 7 19.61 0.73 3.33
N CYS A 8 19.36 1.51 2.28
CA CYS A 8 20.15 2.71 1.96
C CYS A 8 19.35 4.02 1.98
N LEU A 9 18.07 3.94 2.38
CA LEU A 9 17.15 5.09 2.51
C LEU A 9 16.93 5.90 1.23
N THR A 10 17.30 5.34 0.08
CA THR A 10 16.97 5.94 -1.22
C THR A 10 15.45 5.93 -1.39
N ARG A 11 14.88 7.09 -1.68
CA ARG A 11 13.44 7.33 -1.78
C ARG A 11 12.94 7.17 -3.22
N ASP A 12 11.63 7.27 -3.38
CA ASP A 12 10.96 7.35 -4.68
C ASP A 12 11.16 6.14 -5.60
N ILE A 13 11.34 4.96 -5.02
CA ILE A 13 11.58 3.73 -5.77
C ILE A 13 10.25 3.15 -6.22
N ALA A 14 10.09 2.98 -7.54
CA ALA A 14 8.93 2.32 -8.13
C ALA A 14 9.05 0.79 -7.98
N PRO A 15 7.92 0.07 -7.86
CA PRO A 15 7.94 -1.39 -7.87
C PRO A 15 8.41 -1.88 -9.24
N ALA A 16 9.27 -2.89 -9.23
CA ALA A 16 9.70 -3.60 -10.43
C ALA A 16 8.63 -4.58 -10.91
N GLU A 17 7.81 -5.09 -9.97
CA GLU A 17 6.71 -6.00 -10.26
C GLU A 17 5.56 -5.77 -9.29
N SER A 18 4.32 -5.89 -9.77
CA SER A 18 3.11 -5.84 -8.94
C SER A 18 2.21 -7.02 -9.28
N ARG A 19 1.82 -7.80 -8.28
CA ARG A 19 0.90 -8.93 -8.43
C ARG A 19 -0.32 -8.78 -7.54
N ARG A 20 -1.51 -9.03 -8.09
CA ARG A 20 -2.75 -9.12 -7.31
C ARG A 20 -3.06 -10.59 -7.01
N ARG A 21 -3.39 -10.89 -5.75
CA ARG A 21 -3.92 -12.20 -5.32
C ARG A 21 -5.09 -11.98 -4.37
N GLY A 22 -6.29 -12.24 -4.86
CA GLY A 22 -7.53 -11.97 -4.12
C GLY A 22 -7.63 -10.50 -3.69
N GLY A 23 -7.87 -10.27 -2.39
CA GLY A 23 -7.92 -8.94 -1.79
C GLY A 23 -6.56 -8.29 -1.53
N ARG A 24 -5.43 -8.88 -1.94
CA ARG A 24 -4.09 -8.37 -1.66
C ARG A 24 -3.35 -7.98 -2.93
N THR A 25 -2.58 -6.90 -2.83
CA THR A 25 -1.59 -6.50 -3.85
C THR A 25 -0.20 -6.64 -3.25
N VAL A 26 0.67 -7.39 -3.91
CA VAL A 26 2.07 -7.56 -3.54
C VAL A 26 2.90 -6.76 -4.54
N ASP A 27 3.67 -5.80 -4.06
CA ASP A 27 4.56 -4.97 -4.86
C ASP A 27 6.01 -5.34 -4.52
N GLY A 28 6.77 -5.81 -5.51
CA GLY A 28 8.18 -6.13 -5.42
C GLY A 28 9.04 -4.95 -5.86
N TYR A 29 10.08 -4.64 -5.08
CA TYR A 29 10.96 -3.50 -5.30
C TYR A 29 12.42 -3.97 -5.39
N GLN A 30 13.20 -3.26 -6.20
CA GLN A 30 14.65 -3.39 -6.23
C GLN A 30 15.27 -2.00 -6.19
N CYS A 31 16.16 -1.75 -5.23
CA CYS A 31 16.82 -0.45 -5.13
C CYS A 31 17.82 -0.26 -6.29
N PRO A 32 17.75 0.84 -7.06
CA PRO A 32 18.73 1.09 -8.11
C PRO A 32 20.13 1.41 -7.56
N ARG A 33 20.23 1.88 -6.31
CA ARG A 33 21.49 2.29 -5.68
C ARG A 33 22.24 1.13 -5.01
N CYS A 34 21.59 0.41 -4.10
CA CYS A 34 22.23 -0.66 -3.33
C CYS A 34 21.81 -2.08 -3.76
N ARG A 35 20.94 -2.21 -4.76
CA ARG A 35 20.42 -3.48 -5.31
C ARG A 35 19.64 -4.36 -4.32
N HIS A 36 19.44 -3.91 -3.08
CA HIS A 36 18.57 -4.55 -2.11
C HIS A 36 17.15 -4.73 -2.66
N THR A 37 16.59 -5.91 -2.47
CA THR A 37 15.24 -6.27 -2.90
C THR A 37 14.33 -6.42 -1.69
N TRP A 38 13.10 -5.93 -1.81
CA TRP A 38 12.08 -6.10 -0.78
C TRP A 38 10.69 -6.17 -1.44
N ALA A 39 9.69 -6.56 -0.66
CA ALA A 39 8.31 -6.57 -1.10
C ALA A 39 7.41 -5.93 -0.05
N THR A 40 6.36 -5.26 -0.51
CA THR A 40 5.28 -4.76 0.36
C THR A 40 3.99 -5.48 0.00
N VAL A 41 3.16 -5.71 1.02
CA VAL A 41 1.84 -6.31 0.85
C VAL A 41 0.80 -5.29 1.28
N ARG A 42 -0.12 -4.98 0.37
CA ARG A 42 -1.29 -4.16 0.63
C ARG A 42 -2.52 -5.04 0.67
N ASP A 43 -3.11 -5.18 1.85
CA ASP A 43 -4.41 -5.82 2.00
C ASP A 43 -5.52 -4.78 1.73
N LEU A 44 -6.18 -4.91 0.58
CA LEU A 44 -7.26 -4.00 0.17
C LEU A 44 -8.49 -4.16 1.07
N THR A 45 -8.67 -5.31 1.73
CA THR A 45 -9.79 -5.52 2.65
C THR A 45 -9.67 -4.65 3.91
N ALA A 46 -8.43 -4.42 4.37
CA ALA A 46 -8.16 -3.49 5.47
C ALA A 46 -8.53 -2.04 5.11
N TYR A 47 -8.40 -1.66 3.83
CA TYR A 47 -8.83 -0.35 3.34
C TYR A 47 -10.35 -0.27 3.16
N SER A 48 -11.02 -1.33 2.70
CA SER A 48 -12.48 -1.31 2.50
C SER A 48 -13.24 -1.12 3.80
N GLU A 49 -12.81 -1.72 4.91
CA GLU A 49 -13.42 -1.48 6.22
C GLU A 49 -13.25 -0.03 6.70
N LEU A 50 -12.09 0.58 6.47
CA LEU A 50 -11.83 1.96 6.88
C LEU A 50 -12.73 2.94 6.10
N HIS A 51 -12.93 2.70 4.81
CA HIS A 51 -13.85 3.47 3.98
C HIS A 51 -15.32 3.22 4.36
N ALA A 52 -15.71 1.97 4.67
CA ALA A 52 -17.05 1.65 5.15
C ALA A 52 -17.38 2.36 6.48
N ARG A 53 -16.45 2.32 7.46
CA ARG A 53 -16.61 3.01 8.75
C ARG A 53 -16.70 4.53 8.60
N ARG A 54 -15.91 5.13 7.69
CA ARG A 54 -15.99 6.57 7.37
C ARG A 54 -17.33 6.95 6.73
N ALA A 55 -17.85 6.14 5.80
CA ALA A 55 -19.15 6.36 5.18
C ALA A 55 -20.29 6.29 6.22
N GLN A 56 -20.25 5.29 7.12
CA GLN A 56 -21.24 5.15 8.20
C GLN A 56 -21.24 6.34 9.19
N ARG A 57 -20.05 6.85 9.57
CA ARG A 57 -19.95 8.04 10.43
C ARG A 57 -20.54 9.29 9.77
N ARG A 58 -20.35 9.46 8.46
CA ARG A 58 -20.92 10.59 7.70
C ARG A 58 -22.44 10.54 7.70
N ASN A 59 -23.03 9.36 7.46
CA ASN A 59 -24.48 9.19 7.46
C ASN A 59 -25.12 9.48 8.83
N ARG A 60 -24.48 9.10 9.95
CA ARG A 60 -24.98 9.42 11.29
C ARG A 60 -24.98 10.92 11.59
N ARG A 61 -24.02 11.68 11.07
CA ARG A 61 -23.89 13.12 11.28
C ARG A 61 -24.85 13.94 10.42
N SER A 62 -25.32 13.36 9.31
CA SER A 62 -26.34 13.98 8.45
C SER A 62 -27.78 13.68 8.90
N ALA A 63 -27.95 12.75 9.84
CA ALA A 63 -29.25 12.34 10.38
C ALA A 63 -29.54 12.92 11.78
N ALA A 64 -28.68 13.82 12.27
CA ALA A 64 -28.80 14.57 13.52
C ALA A 64 -28.82 16.06 13.19
#